data_AF-A0A4Q0NQP5-F1
#
_entry.id   AF-A0A4Q0NQP5-F1
#
_cell.length_a   1.000
_cell.length_b   1.000
_cell.length_c   1.000
_cell.angle_alpha   90.00
_cell.angle_beta   90.00
_cell.angle_gamma   90.00
#
_symmetry.space_group_name_H-M   'P 1'
#
loop_
_entity.id
_entity.type
_entity.pdbx_description
1 polymer ?
#
loop_
_entity_poly.entity_id
_entity_poly.type
_entity_poly.pdbx_seq_one_letter_code
_entity_poly.pdbx_strand_id
1 'polypeptide(L)'
;MAETNDSKWSEELSDRYSVEWKNAINIVRNRFNERYFDPIDEMIKHERKEIRTRVGFIIMSIDCLLIETLNQFLFGIEDTNVRYNRSNPDNNFKYNSQAFRDFFNYSTYFPVFKSTNGLSKIFYDEIRCGLLHQAQTKTNSLINIKSSDMVRPVDKQDFNNGIEINRNLFHYALQDEYNKYFKDLQDPESKNLDGEYLRDMCNRKMKELIK
;
A
#
# COMPACT_ATOMS: atom_id res chain seq x y z
N MET A 1 23.01 5.30 -34.09
CA MET A 1 22.26 6.04 -33.05
C MET A 1 21.26 5.04 -32.49
N ALA A 2 21.47 4.57 -31.26
CA ALA A 2 20.48 3.73 -30.60
C ALA A 2 19.37 4.66 -30.13
N GLU A 3 18.18 4.53 -30.71
CA GLU A 3 16.96 5.02 -30.05
C GLU A 3 16.93 4.35 -28.67
N THR A 4 17.09 5.14 -27.62
CA THR A 4 17.03 4.66 -26.26
C THR A 4 15.63 4.09 -26.06
N ASN A 5 15.55 2.85 -25.57
CA ASN A 5 14.31 2.11 -25.31
C ASN A 5 13.25 2.96 -24.57
N ASP A 6 13.69 3.94 -23.78
CA ASP A 6 12.88 4.95 -23.09
C ASP A 6 11.96 5.78 -23.99
N SER A 7 12.38 6.17 -25.20
CA SER A 7 11.53 6.99 -26.08
C SER A 7 10.35 6.16 -26.61
N LYS A 8 10.60 4.87 -26.88
CA LYS A 8 9.62 3.93 -27.39
C LYS A 8 8.52 3.63 -26.35
N TRP A 9 8.88 3.34 -25.10
CA TRP A 9 7.88 3.15 -24.02
C TRP A 9 7.06 4.42 -23.74
N SER A 10 7.67 5.60 -23.90
CA SER A 10 6.99 6.87 -23.62
C SER A 10 5.90 7.22 -24.65
N GLU A 11 6.11 6.85 -25.92
CA GLU A 11 5.10 6.96 -26.99
C GLU A 11 4.07 5.82 -26.91
N GLU A 12 4.50 4.59 -26.62
CA GLU A 12 3.61 3.41 -26.54
C GLU A 12 2.59 3.48 -25.38
N LEU A 13 2.90 4.19 -24.30
CA LEU A 13 1.99 4.41 -23.16
C LEU A 13 1.18 5.72 -23.27
N SER A 14 1.25 6.41 -24.40
CA SER A 14 0.47 7.65 -24.63
C SER A 14 -1.03 7.38 -24.71
N ASP A 15 -1.42 6.28 -25.36
CA ASP A 15 -2.77 5.74 -25.34
C ASP A 15 -2.95 4.79 -24.16
N ARG A 16 -3.58 5.28 -23.09
CA ARG A 16 -3.82 4.54 -21.84
C ARG A 16 -4.95 3.50 -21.93
N TYR A 17 -5.45 3.24 -23.13
CA TYR A 17 -6.42 2.18 -23.42
C TYR A 17 -5.86 1.13 -24.39
N SER A 18 -4.61 1.32 -24.84
CA SER A 18 -3.96 0.45 -25.81
C SER A 18 -3.63 -0.95 -25.27
N VAL A 19 -3.20 -1.84 -26.16
CA VAL A 19 -2.70 -3.17 -25.77
C VAL A 19 -1.40 -3.03 -24.98
N GLU A 20 -0.58 -2.04 -25.33
CA GLU A 20 0.68 -1.67 -24.69
C GLU A 20 0.44 -1.23 -23.24
N TRP A 21 -0.60 -0.43 -22.99
CA TRP A 21 -1.02 -0.07 -21.63
C TRP A 21 -1.37 -1.31 -20.81
N LYS A 22 -2.21 -2.21 -21.35
CA LYS A 22 -2.59 -3.45 -20.65
C LYS A 22 -1.37 -4.32 -20.33
N ASN A 23 -0.41 -4.41 -21.25
CA ASN A 23 0.83 -5.14 -21.04
C ASN A 23 1.69 -4.51 -19.93
N ALA A 24 1.86 -3.19 -19.94
CA ALA A 24 2.60 -2.49 -18.89
C ALA A 24 1.96 -2.65 -17.51
N ILE A 25 0.64 -2.51 -17.43
CA ILE A 25 -0.10 -2.76 -16.18
C ILE A 25 0.07 -4.20 -15.71
N ASN A 26 0.06 -5.18 -16.61
CA ASN A 26 0.31 -6.58 -16.24
C ASN A 26 1.73 -6.81 -15.71
N ILE A 27 2.75 -6.13 -16.26
CA ILE A 27 4.13 -6.22 -15.72
C ILE A 27 4.18 -5.72 -14.27
N VAL A 28 3.54 -4.58 -13.99
CA VAL A 28 3.46 -4.05 -12.61
C VAL A 28 2.68 -5.02 -11.73
N ARG A 29 1.53 -5.52 -12.21
CA ARG A 29 0.68 -6.47 -11.48
C ARG A 29 1.45 -7.72 -11.08
N ASN A 30 2.13 -8.34 -12.04
CA ASN A 30 2.95 -9.55 -11.82
C ASN A 30 4.07 -9.28 -10.82
N ARG A 31 4.72 -8.11 -10.88
CA ARG A 31 5.75 -7.74 -9.90
C ARG A 31 5.19 -7.71 -8.47
N PHE A 32 3.98 -7.19 -8.26
CA PHE A 32 3.34 -7.19 -6.94
C PHE A 32 3.00 -8.62 -6.47
N ASN A 33 2.42 -9.43 -7.34
CA ASN A 33 2.01 -10.79 -7.00
C ASN A 33 3.20 -11.70 -6.73
N GLU A 34 4.07 -11.87 -7.72
CA GLU A 34 5.15 -12.85 -7.69
C GLU A 34 6.18 -12.55 -6.60
N ARG A 35 6.43 -11.27 -6.30
CA ARG A 35 7.46 -10.87 -5.33
C ARG A 35 6.93 -10.68 -3.91
N TYR A 36 5.63 -10.47 -3.73
CA TYR A 36 5.09 -10.07 -2.42
C TYR A 36 3.81 -10.82 -2.05
N PHE A 37 2.71 -10.67 -2.78
CA PHE A 37 1.43 -11.26 -2.38
C PHE A 37 1.49 -12.80 -2.38
N ASP A 38 2.00 -13.43 -3.44
CA ASP A 38 2.05 -14.90 -3.51
C ASP A 38 2.94 -15.48 -2.40
N PRO A 39 4.17 -14.97 -2.14
CA PRO A 39 4.95 -15.41 -0.98
C PRO A 39 4.26 -15.19 0.37
N ILE A 40 3.52 -14.09 0.56
CA ILE A 40 2.76 -13.86 1.80
C ILE A 40 1.63 -14.88 1.94
N ASP A 41 0.88 -15.14 0.88
CA ASP A 41 -0.20 -16.12 0.88
C ASP A 41 0.31 -17.51 1.23
N GLU A 42 1.46 -17.91 0.71
CA GLU A 42 2.14 -19.14 1.09
C GLU A 42 2.53 -19.16 2.57
N MET A 43 3.05 -18.05 3.12
CA MET A 43 3.36 -17.94 4.56
C MET A 43 2.09 -18.04 5.44
N ILE A 44 0.97 -17.48 4.99
CA ILE A 44 -0.31 -17.54 5.70
C ILE A 44 -0.88 -18.96 5.67
N LYS A 45 -0.79 -19.65 4.54
CA LYS A 45 -1.35 -21.00 4.31
C LYS A 45 -0.40 -22.14 4.69
N HIS A 46 0.86 -21.82 5.00
CA HIS A 46 1.93 -22.77 5.28
C HIS A 46 1.48 -23.93 6.19
N GLU A 47 1.78 -25.18 5.86
CA GLU A 47 1.26 -26.36 6.60
C GLU A 47 1.66 -26.39 8.08
N ARG A 48 2.93 -26.05 8.37
CA ARG A 48 3.45 -25.90 9.74
C ARG A 48 2.84 -24.71 10.48
N LYS A 49 2.10 -24.99 11.55
CA LYS A 49 1.46 -23.99 12.43
C LYS A 49 2.48 -23.03 13.06
N GLU A 50 3.68 -23.49 13.35
CA GLU A 50 4.75 -22.70 13.96
C GLU A 50 5.19 -21.59 13.01
N ILE A 51 5.29 -21.89 11.70
CA ILE A 51 5.57 -20.88 10.69
C ILE A 51 4.41 -19.91 10.61
N ARG A 52 3.19 -20.43 10.36
CA ARG A 52 2.00 -19.57 10.25
C ARG A 52 1.91 -18.61 11.42
N THR A 53 2.09 -19.04 12.66
CA THR A 53 1.92 -18.16 13.82
C THR A 53 3.04 -17.13 13.99
N ARG A 54 4.26 -17.34 13.46
CA ARG A 54 5.46 -16.52 13.71
C ARG A 54 5.83 -15.52 12.60
N VAL A 55 5.21 -15.61 11.42
CA VAL A 55 5.50 -14.73 10.27
C VAL A 55 4.88 -13.33 10.36
N GLY A 56 4.27 -12.96 11.50
CA GLY A 56 3.45 -11.74 11.58
C GLY A 56 4.20 -10.44 11.32
N PHE A 57 5.45 -10.32 11.80
CA PHE A 57 6.26 -9.13 11.55
C PHE A 57 6.70 -9.03 10.09
N ILE A 58 7.00 -10.16 9.45
CA ILE A 58 7.40 -10.21 8.04
C ILE A 58 6.24 -9.74 7.17
N ILE A 59 5.06 -10.35 7.35
CA ILE A 59 3.85 -10.00 6.59
C ILE A 59 3.52 -8.51 6.74
N MET A 60 3.41 -8.02 7.98
CA MET A 60 3.05 -6.62 8.21
C MET A 60 4.11 -5.63 7.70
N SER A 61 5.40 -6.00 7.72
CA SER A 61 6.46 -5.15 7.17
C SER A 61 6.34 -5.03 5.65
N ILE A 62 6.05 -6.14 4.96
CA ILE A 62 5.84 -6.14 3.51
C ILE A 62 4.55 -5.40 3.16
N ASP A 63 3.45 -5.64 3.88
CA ASP A 63 2.19 -4.92 3.66
C ASP A 63 2.37 -3.41 3.82
N CYS A 64 3.17 -2.95 4.80
CA CYS A 64 3.50 -1.53 4.93
C CYS A 64 4.28 -0.99 3.73
N LEU A 65 5.23 -1.75 3.19
CA LEU A 65 5.96 -1.39 1.96
C LEU A 65 5.02 -1.32 0.75
N LEU A 66 4.08 -2.25 0.65
CA LEU A 66 3.09 -2.30 -0.42
C LEU A 66 2.09 -1.14 -0.33
N ILE A 67 1.62 -0.78 0.87
CA ILE A 67 0.79 0.42 1.08
C ILE A 67 1.50 1.68 0.57
N GLU A 68 2.75 1.87 0.96
CA GLU A 68 3.52 3.05 0.55
C GLU A 68 3.72 3.08 -0.98
N THR A 69 4.00 1.92 -1.58
CA THR A 69 4.15 1.77 -3.04
C THR A 69 2.81 2.01 -3.77
N LEU A 70 1.70 1.46 -3.28
CA LEU A 70 0.38 1.70 -3.85
C LEU A 70 -0.02 3.17 -3.74
N ASN A 71 0.27 3.84 -2.62
CA ASN A 71 0.08 5.28 -2.49
C ASN A 71 0.86 6.07 -3.56
N GLN A 72 2.10 5.66 -3.86
CA GLN A 72 2.88 6.27 -4.94
C GLN A 72 2.20 6.09 -6.31
N PHE A 73 1.58 4.94 -6.56
CA PHE A 73 0.80 4.70 -7.78
C PHE A 73 -0.52 5.48 -7.83
N LEU A 74 -1.23 5.60 -6.71
CA LEU A 74 -2.49 6.33 -6.60
C LEU A 74 -2.34 7.82 -6.90
N PHE A 75 -1.19 8.40 -6.56
CA PHE A 75 -0.95 9.84 -6.67
C PHE A 75 0.23 10.21 -7.58
N GLY A 76 0.79 9.26 -8.33
CA GLY A 76 1.88 9.49 -9.28
C GLY A 76 3.14 10.06 -8.62
N ILE A 77 3.49 9.54 -7.43
CA ILE A 77 4.61 10.03 -6.62
C ILE A 77 5.86 9.21 -6.89
N GLU A 78 6.97 9.86 -7.25
CA GLU A 78 8.27 9.20 -7.37
C GLU A 78 8.78 8.73 -6.00
N ASP A 79 8.98 9.68 -5.08
CA ASP A 79 9.43 9.46 -3.71
C ASP A 79 8.48 10.16 -2.73
N THR A 80 7.93 9.38 -1.80
CA THR A 80 7.07 9.85 -0.72
C THR A 80 7.78 10.90 0.15
N ASN A 81 9.07 10.74 0.39
CA ASN A 81 9.86 11.73 1.12
C ASN A 81 9.89 13.06 0.35
N VAL A 82 10.16 13.05 -0.96
CA VAL A 82 10.28 14.28 -1.78
C VAL A 82 8.96 15.04 -1.85
N ARG A 83 7.83 14.35 -2.04
CA ARG A 83 6.51 15.01 -2.10
C ARG A 83 6.15 15.63 -0.76
N TYR A 84 6.27 14.86 0.32
CA TYR A 84 5.76 15.31 1.61
C TYR A 84 6.73 16.25 2.34
N ASN A 85 8.03 16.22 2.04
CA ASN A 85 9.01 17.21 2.53
C ASN A 85 8.77 18.63 2.00
N ARG A 86 8.08 18.81 0.86
CA ARG A 86 7.84 20.12 0.24
C ARG A 86 6.56 20.82 0.69
N SER A 87 5.73 20.17 1.52
CA SER A 87 4.33 20.59 1.73
C SER A 87 3.92 20.82 3.18
N ASN A 88 4.83 20.93 4.16
CA ASN A 88 4.39 21.26 5.52
C ASN A 88 5.38 22.12 6.34
N PRO A 89 5.03 23.37 6.68
CA PRO A 89 5.69 24.18 7.69
C PRO A 89 5.34 23.77 9.14
N ASP A 90 4.27 23.00 9.34
CA ASP A 90 3.78 22.60 10.67
C ASP A 90 4.32 21.22 11.08
N ASN A 91 5.27 21.24 12.01
CA ASN A 91 6.10 20.12 12.50
C ASN A 91 5.37 18.95 13.20
N ASN A 92 4.06 18.77 13.03
CA ASN A 92 3.24 17.84 13.83
C ASN A 92 2.99 16.46 13.18
N PHE A 93 3.39 16.27 11.91
CA PHE A 93 3.20 15.00 11.19
C PHE A 93 4.50 14.60 10.48
N LYS A 94 5.04 13.41 10.78
CA LYS A 94 6.22 12.91 10.06
C LYS A 94 5.84 12.69 8.59
N TYR A 95 6.61 13.22 7.67
CA TYR A 95 6.28 13.30 6.24
C TYR A 95 5.76 11.98 5.62
N ASN A 96 6.34 10.83 5.98
CA ASN A 96 5.93 9.52 5.45
C ASN A 96 4.63 8.97 6.04
N SER A 97 4.18 9.49 7.19
CA SER A 97 2.85 9.14 7.72
C SER A 97 1.71 9.69 6.84
N GLN A 98 1.99 10.68 5.99
CA GLN A 98 1.03 11.21 5.03
C GLN A 98 0.64 10.18 3.98
N ALA A 99 1.60 9.38 3.49
CA ALA A 99 1.32 8.33 2.51
C ALA A 99 0.30 7.32 3.06
N PHE A 100 0.42 6.95 4.34
CA PHE A 100 -0.53 6.04 5.00
C PHE A 100 -1.89 6.69 5.18
N ARG A 101 -1.93 7.96 5.60
CA ARG A 101 -3.18 8.72 5.74
C ARG A 101 -3.91 8.84 4.39
N ASP A 102 -3.20 9.18 3.33
CA ASP A 102 -3.77 9.34 1.98
C ASP A 102 -4.31 8.00 1.46
N PHE A 103 -3.53 6.92 1.60
CA PHE A 103 -3.96 5.57 1.24
C PHE A 103 -5.21 5.14 1.99
N PHE A 104 -5.25 5.26 3.33
CA PHE A 104 -6.41 4.85 4.12
C PHE A 104 -7.65 5.71 3.86
N ASN A 105 -7.48 6.99 3.49
CA ASN A 105 -8.61 7.86 3.11
C ASN A 105 -9.19 7.50 1.74
N TYR A 106 -8.33 7.12 0.80
CA TYR A 106 -8.72 6.62 -0.53
C TYR A 106 -9.42 5.26 -0.42
N SER A 107 -8.88 4.38 0.43
CA SER A 107 -9.32 2.98 0.48
C SER A 107 -10.77 2.80 0.89
N THR A 108 -11.41 1.81 0.25
CA THR A 108 -12.73 1.30 0.62
C THR A 108 -12.68 0.07 1.54
N TYR A 109 -11.54 -0.62 1.60
CA TYR A 109 -11.34 -1.83 2.41
C TYR A 109 -10.71 -1.55 3.79
N PHE A 110 -10.32 -0.30 4.07
CA PHE A 110 -9.83 0.15 5.40
C PHE A 110 -10.77 1.16 6.09
N PRO A 111 -12.09 0.91 6.21
CA PRO A 111 -13.04 1.92 6.68
C PRO A 111 -12.78 2.41 8.11
N VAL A 112 -12.25 1.54 8.98
CA VAL A 112 -11.90 1.87 10.37
C VAL A 112 -10.81 2.93 10.48
N PHE A 113 -9.84 2.95 9.55
CA PHE A 113 -8.77 3.95 9.51
C PHE A 113 -9.27 5.33 9.06
N LYS A 114 -10.35 5.34 8.28
CA LYS A 114 -11.02 6.55 7.81
C LYS A 114 -11.98 7.12 8.85
N SER A 115 -12.72 6.26 9.56
CA SER A 115 -13.69 6.68 10.57
C SER A 115 -13.05 7.03 11.93
N THR A 116 -11.83 6.55 12.21
CA THR A 116 -11.14 6.76 13.47
C THR A 116 -10.06 7.83 13.34
N ASN A 117 -10.30 9.01 13.90
CA ASN A 117 -9.35 10.11 13.85
C ASN A 117 -7.98 9.71 14.45
N GLY A 118 -6.90 10.03 13.74
CA GLY A 118 -5.53 9.76 14.19
C GLY A 118 -5.05 8.31 14.05
N LEU A 119 -5.93 7.33 13.78
CA LEU A 119 -5.55 5.91 13.74
C LEU A 119 -4.49 5.60 12.67
N SER A 120 -4.57 6.27 11.52
CA SER A 120 -3.55 6.18 10.46
C SER A 120 -2.14 6.55 10.96
N LYS A 121 -2.06 7.59 11.81
CA LYS A 121 -0.80 8.04 12.42
C LYS A 121 -0.30 7.02 13.44
N ILE A 122 -1.20 6.53 14.29
CA ILE A 122 -0.89 5.53 15.31
C ILE A 122 -0.34 4.26 14.64
N PHE A 123 -1.00 3.75 13.60
CA PHE A 123 -0.49 2.62 12.83
C PHE A 123 0.90 2.88 12.25
N TYR A 124 1.10 4.07 11.65
CA TYR A 124 2.40 4.43 11.10
C TYR A 124 3.51 4.44 12.16
N ASP A 125 3.26 5.05 13.33
CA ASP A 125 4.26 5.19 14.38
C ASP A 125 4.51 3.88 15.14
N GLU A 126 3.44 3.15 15.45
CA GLU A 126 3.48 2.00 16.36
C GLU A 126 3.79 0.68 15.65
N ILE A 127 3.35 0.54 14.38
CA ILE A 127 3.51 -0.68 13.60
C ILE A 127 4.57 -0.48 12.55
N ARG A 128 4.35 0.38 11.55
CA ARG A 128 5.27 0.54 10.42
C ARG A 128 6.67 0.96 10.89
N CYS A 129 6.76 2.06 11.65
CA CYS A 129 8.05 2.54 12.15
C CYS A 129 8.71 1.59 13.14
N GLY A 130 7.92 0.93 14.00
CA GLY A 130 8.44 -0.08 14.92
C GLY A 130 9.09 -1.24 14.17
N LEU A 131 8.34 -1.84 13.24
CA LEU A 131 8.80 -3.01 12.49
C LEU A 131 10.05 -2.69 11.66
N LEU A 132 10.03 -1.58 10.92
CA LEU A 132 11.11 -1.26 9.98
C LEU A 132 12.39 -0.69 10.62
N HIS A 133 12.28 0.01 11.76
CA HIS A 133 13.45 0.61 12.40
C HIS A 133 13.95 -0.15 13.63
N GLN A 134 13.12 -0.99 14.23
CA GLN A 134 13.40 -1.62 15.53
C GLN A 134 13.04 -3.12 15.57
N ALA A 135 12.52 -3.68 14.49
CA ALA A 135 12.08 -5.09 14.42
C ALA A 135 11.09 -5.48 15.55
N GLN A 136 10.27 -4.53 16.01
CA GLN A 136 9.30 -4.71 17.09
C GLN A 136 8.06 -3.85 16.86
N THR A 137 6.94 -4.16 17.48
CA THR A 137 5.86 -3.18 17.66
C THR A 137 6.23 -2.19 18.77
N LYS A 138 5.63 -1.00 18.77
CA LYS A 138 5.82 -0.02 19.86
C LYS A 138 4.59 0.07 20.77
N THR A 139 4.82 0.71 21.91
CA THR A 139 3.86 0.80 23.02
C THR A 139 3.35 -0.61 23.37
N ASN A 140 2.06 -0.82 23.59
CA ASN A 140 1.48 -2.14 23.84
C ASN A 140 0.92 -2.79 22.57
N SER A 141 1.31 -2.31 21.38
CA SER A 141 0.68 -2.75 20.14
C SER A 141 1.04 -4.21 19.81
N LEU A 142 0.08 -4.95 19.26
CA LEU A 142 0.18 -6.39 19.01
C LEU A 142 -0.23 -6.74 17.58
N ILE A 143 0.46 -7.72 17.00
CA ILE A 143 0.07 -8.35 15.74
C ILE A 143 -0.44 -9.75 16.05
N ASN A 144 -1.67 -10.06 15.64
CA ASN A 144 -2.33 -11.33 15.92
C ASN A 144 -3.06 -11.89 14.69
N ILE A 145 -3.68 -13.06 14.85
CA ILE A 145 -4.51 -13.73 13.83
C ILE A 145 -5.87 -14.20 14.38
N LYS A 146 -6.19 -13.82 15.61
CA LYS A 146 -7.33 -14.36 16.37
C LYS A 146 -8.48 -13.38 16.49
N SER A 147 -8.17 -12.08 16.55
CA SER A 147 -9.18 -11.03 16.64
C SER A 147 -10.13 -11.08 15.45
N SER A 148 -11.44 -10.93 15.67
CA SER A 148 -12.40 -10.75 14.59
C SER A 148 -12.30 -9.36 13.95
N ASP A 149 -11.78 -8.38 14.70
CA ASP A 149 -11.55 -7.02 14.20
C ASP A 149 -10.20 -6.93 13.51
N MET A 150 -10.16 -6.21 12.38
CA MET A 150 -8.91 -5.88 11.69
C MET A 150 -7.97 -5.09 12.59
N VAL A 151 -8.50 -4.08 13.26
CA VAL A 151 -7.77 -3.26 14.22
C VAL A 151 -8.70 -2.89 15.38
N ARG A 152 -8.17 -2.97 16.60
CA ARG A 152 -8.85 -2.54 17.82
C ARG A 152 -7.83 -1.99 18.82
N PRO A 153 -8.22 -1.12 19.75
CA PRO A 153 -7.33 -0.68 20.81
C PRO A 153 -7.07 -1.80 21.82
N VAL A 154 -5.90 -1.77 22.44
CA VAL A 154 -5.49 -2.78 23.45
C VAL A 154 -6.25 -2.61 24.77
N ASP A 155 -6.52 -1.37 25.20
CA ASP A 155 -7.30 -1.06 26.41
C ASP A 155 -8.37 0.02 26.15
N LYS A 156 -9.55 -0.13 26.75
CA LYS A 156 -10.61 0.90 26.93
C LYS A 156 -10.93 1.80 25.73
N GLN A 157 -11.02 1.26 24.52
CA GLN A 157 -11.31 2.06 23.31
C GLN A 157 -10.28 3.17 23.00
N ASP A 158 -9.13 3.20 23.69
CA ASP A 158 -8.10 4.22 23.51
C ASP A 158 -6.95 3.69 22.65
N PHE A 159 -6.92 4.11 21.38
CA PHE A 159 -5.88 3.71 20.44
C PHE A 159 -4.49 4.25 20.81
N ASN A 160 -4.38 5.25 21.68
CA ASN A 160 -3.08 5.82 22.07
C ASN A 160 -2.28 4.88 22.98
N ASN A 161 -2.93 3.94 23.68
CA ASN A 161 -2.27 2.96 24.55
C ASN A 161 -1.77 1.72 23.79
N GLY A 162 -1.89 1.71 22.46
CA GLY A 162 -1.49 0.62 21.58
C GLY A 162 -2.69 0.00 20.85
N ILE A 163 -2.37 -0.64 19.73
CA ILE A 163 -3.37 -1.24 18.83
C ILE A 163 -3.09 -2.71 18.63
N GLU A 164 -4.15 -3.51 18.55
CA GLU A 164 -4.08 -4.89 18.10
C GLU A 164 -4.51 -4.98 16.64
N ILE A 165 -3.69 -5.61 15.79
CA ILE A 165 -3.99 -5.82 14.38
C ILE A 165 -4.12 -7.30 14.09
N ASN A 166 -5.24 -7.70 13.49
CA ASN A 166 -5.31 -8.98 12.81
C ASN A 166 -4.63 -8.86 11.44
N ARG A 167 -3.42 -9.40 11.32
CA ARG A 167 -2.63 -9.28 10.10
C ARG A 167 -3.26 -9.96 8.88
N ASN A 168 -4.04 -11.02 9.07
CA ASN A 168 -4.65 -11.71 7.94
C ASN A 168 -5.78 -10.85 7.36
N LEU A 169 -6.64 -10.29 8.23
CA LEU A 169 -7.68 -9.36 7.79
C LEU A 169 -7.08 -8.10 7.14
N PHE A 170 -6.00 -7.58 7.72
CA PHE A 170 -5.27 -6.45 7.16
C PHE A 170 -4.68 -6.78 5.77
N HIS A 171 -4.01 -7.92 5.64
CA HIS A 171 -3.41 -8.37 4.39
C HIS A 171 -4.47 -8.57 3.28
N TYR A 172 -5.56 -9.26 3.58
CA TYR A 172 -6.63 -9.48 2.61
C TYR A 172 -7.31 -8.17 2.18
N ALA A 173 -7.52 -7.23 3.10
CA ALA A 173 -8.00 -5.90 2.75
C ALA A 173 -7.04 -5.14 1.83
N LEU A 174 -5.73 -5.31 2.00
CA LEU A 174 -4.73 -4.75 1.10
C LEU A 174 -4.76 -5.40 -0.29
N GLN A 175 -4.91 -6.73 -0.36
CA GLN A 175 -5.11 -7.44 -1.62
C GLN A 175 -6.39 -6.99 -2.34
N ASP A 176 -7.48 -6.76 -1.61
CA ASP A 176 -8.75 -6.28 -2.17
C ASP A 176 -8.62 -4.85 -2.72
N GLU A 177 -7.95 -3.94 -2.00
CA GLU A 177 -7.68 -2.58 -2.48
C GLU A 177 -6.75 -2.59 -3.71
N TYR A 178 -5.73 -3.43 -3.69
CA TYR A 178 -4.85 -3.67 -4.84
C TYR A 178 -5.64 -4.18 -6.06
N ASN A 179 -6.48 -5.20 -5.88
CA ASN A 179 -7.27 -5.77 -6.97
C ASN A 179 -8.27 -4.76 -7.53
N LYS A 180 -8.89 -3.95 -6.66
CA LYS A 180 -9.75 -2.84 -7.07
C LYS A 180 -8.96 -1.82 -7.90
N TYR A 181 -7.79 -1.38 -7.44
CA TYR A 181 -6.95 -0.44 -8.19
C TYR A 181 -6.63 -0.94 -9.60
N PHE A 182 -6.18 -2.19 -9.75
CA PHE A 182 -5.86 -2.75 -11.07
C PHE A 182 -7.09 -2.95 -11.94
N LYS A 183 -8.24 -3.27 -11.35
CA LYS A 183 -9.52 -3.32 -12.08
C LYS A 183 -9.89 -1.94 -12.63
N ASP A 184 -9.78 -0.89 -11.81
CA ASP A 184 -10.09 0.49 -12.22
C ASP A 184 -9.14 0.98 -13.33
N LEU A 185 -7.87 0.59 -13.30
CA LEU A 185 -6.92 0.90 -14.39
C LEU A 185 -7.29 0.23 -15.72
N GLN A 186 -7.86 -0.96 -15.67
CA GLN A 186 -8.17 -1.79 -16.84
C GLN A 186 -9.55 -1.52 -17.43
N ASP A 187 -10.47 -0.85 -16.71
CA ASP A 187 -11.85 -0.60 -17.14
C ASP A 187 -11.93 0.49 -18.23
N PRO A 188 -12.08 0.14 -19.52
CA PRO A 188 -12.13 1.14 -20.59
C PRO A 188 -13.42 1.99 -20.55
N GLU A 189 -14.45 1.53 -19.83
CA GLU A 189 -15.72 2.24 -19.64
C GLU A 189 -15.68 3.17 -18.42
N SER A 190 -14.68 3.03 -17.54
CA SER A 190 -14.37 4.02 -16.51
C SER A 190 -13.71 5.26 -17.15
N LYS A 191 -14.45 5.93 -18.05
CA LYS A 191 -14.21 7.31 -18.48
C LYS A 191 -14.68 8.32 -17.42
N ASN A 192 -15.15 7.84 -16.27
CA ASN A 192 -15.38 8.67 -15.11
C ASN A 192 -14.04 9.28 -14.67
N LEU A 193 -14.09 10.52 -14.18
CA LEU A 193 -12.92 11.35 -13.85
C LEU A 193 -11.87 10.60 -13.00
N ASP A 194 -12.33 9.67 -12.15
CA ASP A 194 -11.46 8.86 -11.28
C ASP A 194 -10.59 7.87 -12.06
N GLY A 195 -11.11 7.20 -13.09
CA GLY A 195 -10.36 6.20 -13.87
C GLY A 195 -9.29 6.85 -14.74
N GLU A 196 -9.61 7.97 -15.39
CA GLU A 196 -8.63 8.73 -16.17
C GLU A 196 -7.51 9.30 -15.28
N TYR A 197 -7.88 9.85 -14.11
CA TYR A 197 -6.93 10.32 -13.12
C TYR A 197 -5.97 9.22 -12.67
N LEU A 198 -6.49 8.04 -12.31
CA LEU A 198 -5.66 6.92 -11.86
C LEU A 198 -4.68 6.44 -12.93
N ARG A 199 -5.08 6.43 -14.21
CA ARG A 199 -4.17 6.08 -15.32
C ARG A 199 -3.07 7.13 -15.50
N ASP A 200 -3.38 8.43 -15.37
CA ASP A 200 -2.35 9.48 -15.42
C ASP A 200 -1.34 9.33 -14.27
N MET A 201 -1.83 9.13 -13.04
CA MET A 201 -0.97 8.91 -11.87
C MET A 201 -0.12 7.64 -12.02
N CYS A 202 -0.71 6.55 -12.49
CA CYS A 202 0.00 5.31 -12.76
C CYS A 202 1.10 5.49 -13.81
N ASN A 203 0.79 6.16 -14.93
CA ASN A 203 1.76 6.43 -15.99
C ASN A 203 2.96 7.24 -15.48
N ARG A 204 2.70 8.28 -14.66
CA ARG A 204 3.77 9.06 -14.02
C ARG A 204 4.67 8.18 -13.16
N LYS A 205 4.10 7.27 -12.37
CA LYS A 205 4.89 6.35 -11.54
C LYS A 205 5.65 5.31 -12.37
N MET A 206 5.04 4.78 -13.43
CA MET A 206 5.66 3.76 -14.28
C MET A 206 6.89 4.28 -15.03
N LYS A 207 6.88 5.55 -15.46
CA LYS A 207 8.06 6.17 -16.11
C LYS A 207 9.31 6.15 -15.22
N GLU A 208 9.14 6.09 -13.90
CA GLU A 208 10.25 5.98 -12.95
C GLU A 208 10.70 4.54 -12.69
N LEU A 209 9.86 3.54 -13.01
CA LEU A 209 10.20 2.12 -12.86
C LEU A 209 10.95 1.54 -14.08
N ILE A 210 10.94 2.27 -15.20
CA ILE A 210 11.47 1.83 -16.50
C ILE A 210 12.83 2.48 -16.81
N LYS A 211 13.24 3.54 -16.09
CA LYS A 211 14.61 4.08 -16.11
C LYS A 211 15.62 3.08 -15.55
#